data_AF-A0A7Z9UPX9-F1
#
_entry.id   AF-A0A7Z9UPX9-F1
#
_cell.length_a   1.000
_cell.length_b   1.000
_cell.length_c   1.000
_cell.angle_alpha   90.00
_cell.angle_beta   90.00
_cell.angle_gamma   90.00
#
_symmetry.space_group_name_H-M   'P 1'
#
loop_
_entity.id
_entity.type
_entity.pdbx_description
1 polymer ?
#
loop_
_entity_poly.entity_id
_entity_poly.type
_entity_poly.pdbx_seq_one_letter_code
_entity_poly.pdbx_strand_id
1 'polypeptide(L)'
;MHAELEGQFLSLRKNDPIMNAVYPLKKEGHRSWVMLKLGCDLLLGVSKTLKSKNVQNSSKTFARKASRISGLGFKELLDWLDDNGLIAASARQ
;
A
#
# COMPACT_ATOMS: atom_id res chain seq x y z
N MET A 1 12.69 11.78 10.23
CA MET A 1 13.47 11.13 9.16
C MET A 1 12.67 10.11 8.32
N HIS A 2 11.37 10.34 8.04
CA HIS A 2 10.61 9.50 7.07
C HIS A 2 10.17 10.27 5.81
N ALA A 3 10.27 11.61 5.79
CA ALA A 3 9.77 12.45 4.70
C ALA A 3 10.76 12.59 3.52
N GLU A 4 12.06 12.61 3.79
CA GLU A 4 13.10 12.84 2.76
C GLU A 4 13.27 11.68 1.78
N LEU A 5 13.04 10.44 2.23
CA LEU A 5 13.09 9.26 1.35
C LEU A 5 11.87 9.17 0.42
N GLU A 6 10.70 9.65 0.85
CA GLU A 6 9.49 9.64 0.00
C GLU A 6 9.59 10.65 -1.16
N GLY A 7 10.24 11.79 -0.93
CA GLY A 7 10.42 12.83 -1.95
C GLY A 7 11.29 12.40 -3.14
N GLN A 8 12.32 11.59 -2.90
CA GLN A 8 13.20 11.07 -3.96
C GLN A 8 12.55 9.93 -4.75
N PHE A 9 11.69 9.12 -4.12
CA PHE A 9 10.96 8.05 -4.79
C PHE A 9 9.90 8.58 -5.77
N LEU A 10 9.22 9.68 -5.41
CA LEU A 10 8.27 10.38 -6.29
C LEU A 10 8.94 11.00 -7.54
N SER A 11 10.21 11.38 -7.43
CA SER A 11 10.99 11.95 -8.54
C SER A 11 11.27 10.91 -9.64
N LEU A 12 11.60 9.67 -9.26
CA LEU A 12 11.94 8.57 -10.18
C LEU A 12 10.74 7.96 -10.92
N ARG A 13 9.51 8.14 -10.41
CA ARG A 13 8.31 7.47 -10.89
C ARG A 13 7.15 8.43 -11.18
N LYS A 14 7.45 9.68 -11.58
CA LYS A 14 6.44 10.70 -11.95
C LYS A 14 5.35 10.20 -12.93
N ASN A 15 5.65 9.15 -13.70
CA ASN A 15 4.77 8.57 -14.70
C ASN A 15 4.04 7.28 -14.26
N ASP A 16 4.10 6.87 -12.98
CA ASP A 16 3.32 5.71 -12.53
C ASP A 16 1.87 6.13 -12.23
N PRO A 17 0.89 5.70 -13.05
CA PRO A 17 -0.51 6.08 -12.88
C PRO A 17 -1.11 5.53 -11.57
N ILE A 18 -0.62 4.38 -11.08
CA ILE A 18 -1.07 3.77 -9.83
C ILE A 18 -0.51 4.56 -8.65
N MET A 19 0.78 4.95 -8.68
CA MET A 19 1.36 5.83 -7.66
C MET A 19 0.59 7.15 -7.60
N ASN A 20 0.34 7.78 -8.74
CA ASN A 20 -0.37 9.06 -8.82
C ASN A 20 -1.83 8.96 -8.31
N ALA A 21 -2.49 7.82 -8.50
CA ALA A 21 -3.84 7.57 -7.96
C ALA A 21 -3.84 7.28 -6.46
N VAL A 22 -2.94 6.40 -5.99
CA VAL A 22 -2.98 5.87 -4.61
C VAL A 22 -2.26 6.78 -3.61
N TYR A 23 -1.24 7.54 -4.03
CA TYR A 23 -0.47 8.41 -3.15
C TYR A 23 -1.30 9.52 -2.48
N PRO A 24 -2.22 10.24 -3.17
CA PRO A 24 -3.10 11.20 -2.52
C PRO A 24 -3.95 10.57 -1.42
N LEU A 25 -4.52 9.38 -1.66
CA LEU A 25 -5.31 8.64 -0.68
C LEU A 25 -4.47 8.24 0.55
N LYS A 26 -3.22 7.81 0.33
CA LYS A 26 -2.26 7.50 1.39
C LYS A 26 -2.01 8.74 2.26
N LYS A 27 -1.77 9.90 1.62
CA LYS A 27 -1.44 11.17 2.29
C LYS A 27 -2.63 11.69 3.09
N GLU A 28 -3.83 11.74 2.50
CA GLU A 28 -5.07 12.18 3.15
C GLU A 28 -5.40 11.34 4.39
N GLY A 29 -5.23 10.02 4.29
CA GLY A 29 -5.52 9.11 5.39
C GLY A 29 -4.39 8.96 6.41
N HIS A 30 -3.27 9.67 6.27
CA HIS A 30 -2.03 9.45 7.03
C HIS A 30 -1.63 7.96 7.11
N ARG A 31 -1.78 7.24 6.00
CA ARG A 31 -1.56 5.77 5.92
C ARG A 31 -0.15 5.45 5.44
N SER A 32 0.28 4.22 5.69
CA SER A 32 1.53 3.66 5.18
C SER A 32 1.28 2.58 4.14
N TRP A 33 2.26 2.30 3.28
CA TRP A 33 2.22 1.19 2.32
C TRP A 33 2.08 -0.17 3.00
N VAL A 34 2.62 -0.32 4.21
CA VAL A 34 2.43 -1.51 5.04
C VAL A 34 0.96 -1.71 5.44
N MET A 35 0.21 -0.63 5.68
CA MET A 35 -1.23 -0.72 5.92
C MET A 35 -1.99 -1.11 4.65
N LEU A 36 -1.52 -0.69 3.47
CA LEU A 36 -2.11 -1.12 2.20
C LEU A 36 -1.93 -2.63 2.02
N LYS A 37 -0.68 -3.11 2.16
CA LYS A 37 -0.35 -4.54 2.13
C LYS A 37 -1.21 -5.35 3.10
N LEU A 38 -1.26 -4.93 4.36
CA LEU A 38 -2.07 -5.61 5.38
C LEU A 38 -3.56 -5.68 4.97
N GLY A 39 -4.10 -4.59 4.42
CA GLY A 39 -5.47 -4.55 3.93
C GLY A 39 -5.72 -5.55 2.81
N CYS A 40 -4.83 -5.62 1.81
CA CYS A 40 -4.90 -6.58 0.71
C CYS A 40 -4.79 -8.03 1.23
N ASP A 41 -3.80 -8.33 2.07
CA ASP A 41 -3.60 -9.68 2.64
C ASP A 41 -4.81 -10.15 3.45
N LEU A 42 -5.45 -9.24 4.20
CA LEU A 42 -6.66 -9.54 4.98
C LEU A 42 -7.90 -9.76 4.10
N LEU A 43 -7.99 -9.11 2.94
CA LEU A 43 -9.10 -9.26 2.00
C LEU A 43 -8.95 -10.53 1.15
N LEU A 44 -7.71 -10.92 0.84
CA LEU A 44 -7.38 -12.17 0.17
C LEU A 44 -7.42 -13.38 1.11
N GLY A 45 -7.58 -13.16 2.43
CA GLY A 45 -7.61 -14.23 3.44
C GLY A 45 -6.24 -14.86 3.73
N VAL A 46 -5.15 -14.22 3.31
CA VAL A 46 -3.79 -14.77 3.39
C VAL A 46 -3.12 -14.43 4.73
N SER A 47 -3.46 -13.29 5.33
CA SER A 47 -2.85 -12.86 6.60
C SER A 47 -3.75 -13.14 7.82
N LYS A 48 -3.18 -13.80 8.83
CA LYS A 48 -3.68 -13.79 10.20
C LYS A 48 -2.85 -12.79 11.01
N THR A 49 -3.46 -11.71 11.48
CA THR A 49 -2.76 -10.65 12.21
C THR A 49 -3.28 -10.53 13.64
N LEU A 50 -2.38 -10.22 14.58
CA LEU A 50 -2.72 -9.87 15.97
C LEU A 50 -3.09 -8.39 16.14
N LYS A 51 -3.09 -7.60 15.05
CA LYS A 51 -3.49 -6.19 15.10
C LYS A 51 -4.95 -6.07 15.53
N SER A 52 -5.28 -4.96 16.19
CA SER A 52 -6.65 -4.69 16.65
C SER A 52 -7.66 -4.65 15.49
N LYS A 53 -8.93 -4.95 15.78
CA LYS A 53 -10.02 -4.91 14.79
C LYS A 53 -10.11 -3.55 14.08
N ASN A 54 -9.86 -2.45 14.79
CA ASN A 54 -9.86 -1.11 14.20
C ASN A 54 -8.75 -0.93 13.15
N VAL A 55 -7.54 -1.43 13.43
CA VAL A 55 -6.44 -1.38 12.46
C VAL A 55 -6.74 -2.26 11.26
N GLN A 56 -7.26 -3.47 11.48
CA GLN A 56 -7.67 -4.37 10.40
C GLN A 56 -8.74 -3.73 9.51
N ASN A 57 -9.80 -3.19 10.09
CA ASN A 57 -10.89 -2.55 9.36
C ASN A 57 -10.41 -1.32 8.59
N SER A 58 -9.59 -0.47 9.21
CA SER A 58 -9.01 0.69 8.54
C SER A 58 -8.13 0.30 7.36
N SER A 59 -7.32 -0.76 7.52
CA SER A 59 -6.43 -1.28 6.48
C SER A 59 -7.24 -1.87 5.31
N LYS A 60 -8.28 -2.65 5.59
CA LYS A 60 -9.22 -3.17 4.57
C LYS A 60 -9.91 -2.04 3.81
N THR A 61 -10.37 -1.01 4.51
CA THR A 61 -10.99 0.18 3.87
C THR A 61 -10.01 0.90 2.98
N PHE A 62 -8.76 1.06 3.41
CA PHE A 62 -7.72 1.66 2.60
C PHE A 62 -7.45 0.84 1.33
N ALA A 63 -7.29 -0.49 1.45
CA ALA A 63 -7.08 -1.39 0.31
C ALA A 63 -8.25 -1.39 -0.69
N ARG A 64 -9.50 -1.38 -0.21
CA ARG A 64 -10.69 -1.27 -1.09
C ARG A 64 -10.71 0.04 -1.87
N LYS A 65 -10.39 1.16 -1.20
CA LYS A 65 -10.32 2.46 -1.87
C LYS A 65 -9.19 2.49 -2.90
N ALA A 66 -8.00 1.98 -2.54
CA ALA A 66 -6.86 1.89 -3.45
C ALA A 66 -7.17 1.05 -4.69
N SER A 67 -7.76 -0.14 -4.52
CA SER A 67 -8.17 -1.01 -5.63
C SER A 67 -9.18 -0.33 -6.56
N ARG A 68 -10.17 0.36 -5.98
CA ARG A 68 -11.18 1.08 -6.77
C ARG A 68 -10.59 2.21 -7.61
N ILE A 69 -9.62 2.97 -7.08
CA ILE A 69 -9.05 4.13 -7.79
C ILE A 69 -7.93 3.75 -8.76
N SER A 70 -7.18 2.68 -8.48
CA SER A 70 -6.14 2.19 -9.38
C SER A 70 -6.69 1.27 -10.48
N GLY A 71 -7.90 0.72 -10.29
CA GLY A 71 -8.47 -0.30 -11.17
C GLY A 71 -7.86 -1.69 -10.98
N LEU A 72 -6.93 -1.85 -10.05
CA LEU A 72 -6.23 -3.11 -9.79
C LEU A 72 -6.97 -3.96 -8.75
N GLY A 73 -6.91 -5.27 -8.91
CA GLY A 73 -7.27 -6.23 -7.88
C GLY A 73 -6.30 -6.19 -6.69
N PHE A 74 -6.70 -6.81 -5.57
CA PHE A 74 -5.88 -6.80 -4.35
C PHE A 74 -4.52 -7.50 -4.52
N LYS A 75 -4.46 -8.54 -5.35
CA LYS A 75 -3.20 -9.24 -5.67
C LYS A 75 -2.29 -8.36 -6.53
N GLU A 76 -2.81 -7.76 -7.58
CA GLU A 76 -2.05 -6.86 -8.45
C GLU A 76 -1.52 -5.63 -7.70
N LEU A 77 -2.28 -5.13 -6.72
CA LEU A 77 -1.78 -4.09 -5.80
C LEU A 77 -0.60 -4.57 -4.94
N LEU A 78 -0.61 -5.83 -4.49
CA LEU A 78 0.51 -6.40 -3.73
C LEU A 78 1.74 -6.57 -4.61
N ASP A 79 1.55 -7.09 -5.82
CA ASP A 79 2.61 -7.25 -6.81
C ASP A 79 3.22 -5.87 -7.16
N TRP A 80 2.37 -4.87 -7.41
CA TRP A 80 2.81 -3.49 -7.64
C TRP A 80 3.59 -2.89 -6.45
N LEU A 81 3.20 -3.21 -5.20
CA LEU A 81 3.92 -2.77 -4.01
C LEU A 81 5.31 -3.41 -3.90
N ASP A 82 5.44 -4.69 -4.25
CA ASP A 82 6.72 -5.44 -4.25
C ASP A 82 7.64 -4.93 -5.36
N ASP A 83 7.11 -4.79 -6.59
CA ASP A 83 7.84 -4.30 -7.77
C ASP A 83 8.39 -2.88 -7.58
N ASN A 84 7.71 -2.07 -6.77
CA ASN A 84 8.15 -0.73 -6.42
C ASN A 84 8.95 -0.66 -5.11
N GLY A 85 9.20 -1.77 -4.41
CA GLY A 85 9.94 -1.80 -3.15
C GLY A 85 9.31 -0.93 -2.05
N LEU A 86 8.00 -0.68 -2.10
CA LEU A 86 7.28 0.24 -1.20
C LEU A 86 6.96 -0.39 0.15
N ILE A 87 7.01 -1.70 0.20
CA ILE A 87 7.02 -2.48 1.42
C ILE A 87 8.46 -2.95 1.61
N ALA A 88 9.00 -2.80 2.81
CA ALA A 88 10.33 -3.34 3.11
C ALA A 88 10.31 -4.82 2.72
N ALA A 89 11.11 -5.18 1.71
CA ALA A 89 11.38 -6.56 1.40
C ALA A 89 11.89 -7.19 2.70
N SER A 90 11.05 -8.01 3.35
CA SER A 90 11.56 -8.96 4.31
C SER A 90 12.42 -9.91 3.49
N ALA A 91 13.73 -9.62 3.45
CA ALA A 91 14.81 -10.51 3.07
C ALA A 91 14.47 -11.50 1.93
N ARG A 92 14.78 -11.14 0.69
CA ARG A 92 15.34 -12.16 -0.21
C ARG A 92 16.85 -12.13 0.03
N GLN A 93 17.30 -13.02 0.92
CA GLN A 93 18.67 -13.52 0.94
C GLN A 93 18.91 -14.31 -0.35
#